data_AF-A0A938HR11-F1
#
_entry.id   AF-A0A938HR11-F1
#
_cell.length_a   1.000
_cell.length_b   1.000
_cell.length_c   1.000
_cell.angle_alpha   90.00
_cell.angle_beta   90.00
_cell.angle_gamma   90.00
#
_symmetry.space_group_name_H-M   'P 1'
#
loop_
_entity.id
_entity.type
_entity.pdbx_description
1 polymer ?
#
loop_
_entity_poly.entity_id
_entity_poly.type
_entity_poly.pdbx_seq_one_letter_code
_entity_poly.pdbx_strand_id
1 'polypeptide(L)' 'MQDLIFFERPKLNRPVMVAAFSGWPDAAEAASGAVRYLAEKLAATEFAVIEPEEFIVFTDRRPVVRIDERGERVVEW' A
#
# COMPACT_ATOMS: atom_id res chain seq x y z
N MET A 1 3.76 -10.57 -15.18
CA MET A 1 3.18 -9.91 -14.00
C MET A 1 3.81 -10.57 -12.79
N GLN A 2 5.10 -10.27 -12.56
CA GLN A 2 5.90 -10.83 -11.46
C GLN A 2 5.91 -9.89 -10.25
N ASP A 3 5.33 -8.69 -10.41
CA ASP A 3 5.46 -7.55 -9.50
C ASP A 3 4.28 -7.44 -8.53
N LEU A 4 3.34 -8.39 -8.54
CA LEU A 4 2.22 -8.46 -7.61
C LEU A 4 2.36 -9.71 -6.74
N ILE A 5 2.72 -9.50 -5.48
CA ILE A 5 2.95 -10.55 -4.49
C ILE A 5 1.65 -10.77 -3.72
N PHE A 6 1.08 -11.97 -3.81
CA PHE A 6 -0.13 -12.34 -3.07
C PHE A 6 0.21 -13.05 -1.77
N PHE A 7 -0.33 -12.59 -0.66
CA PHE A 7 -0.34 -13.28 0.63
C PHE A 7 -1.56 -14.20 0.75
N GLU A 8 -2.70 -13.73 0.22
CA GLU A 8 -3.95 -14.48 0.17
C GLU A 8 -4.70 -14.20 -1.14
N ARG A 9 -5.53 -15.14 -1.59
CA ARG A 9 -6.44 -14.95 -2.73
C ARG A 9 -7.90 -15.05 -2.26
N PRO A 10 -8.53 -13.92 -1.87
CA PRO A 10 -9.90 -13.94 -1.38
C PRO A 10 -10.88 -14.37 -2.47
N LYS A 11 -11.92 -15.12 -2.07
CA LYS A 11 -13.04 -15.45 -2.96
C LYS A 11 -14.04 -14.31 -2.95
N LEU A 12 -14.10 -13.56 -4.05
CA LEU A 12 -14.97 -12.40 -4.19
C LEU A 12 -16.09 -12.69 -5.20
N ASN A 13 -17.30 -12.21 -4.94
CA ASN A 13 -18.43 -12.28 -5.87
C ASN A 13 -18.81 -10.87 -6.32
N ARG A 14 -18.46 -10.52 -7.56
CA ARG A 14 -18.70 -9.19 -8.16
C ARG A 14 -18.26 -8.01 -7.25
N PRO A 15 -16.99 -7.99 -6.81
CA PRO A 15 -16.51 -6.92 -5.93
C PRO A 15 -16.41 -5.58 -6.67
N VAL A 16 -16.44 -4.50 -5.89
CA VAL A 16 -16.05 -3.15 -6.34
C VAL A 16 -14.66 -2.86 -5.79
N MET A 17 -13.75 -2.40 -6.65
CA MET A 17 -12.43 -1.92 -6.24
C MET A 17 -12.49 -0.40 -6.04
N VAL A 18 -11.97 0.05 -4.89
CA VAL A 18 -11.72 1.47 -4.61
C VAL A 18 -10.22 1.63 -4.47
N ALA A 19 -9.63 2.54 -5.24
CA ALA A 19 -8.20 2.77 -5.24
C ALA A 19 -7.90 4.27 -5.12
N ALA A 20 -6.82 4.60 -4.44
CA ALA A 20 -6.27 5.94 -4.34
C ALA A 20 -4.76 5.89 -4.46
N PHE A 21 -4.17 6.95 -5.01
CA PHE A 21 -2.73 7.07 -5.21
C PHE A 21 -2.27 8.35 -4.55
N SER A 22 -1.26 8.27 -3.68
CA SER A 22 -0.67 9.44 -3.05
C SER A 22 0.19 10.22 -4.05
N GLY A 23 0.29 11.53 -3.88
CA GLY A 23 1.13 12.42 -4.69
C GLY A 23 0.33 13.48 -5.42
N TRP A 24 0.69 13.75 -6.68
CA TRP A 24 0.12 14.86 -7.46
C TRP A 24 -1.43 14.92 -7.51
N PRO A 25 -2.18 13.81 -7.66
CA PRO A 25 -3.64 13.86 -7.69
C PRO A 25 -4.31 13.94 -6.31
N ASP A 26 -3.53 13.95 -5.22
CA ASP A 26 -4.01 13.73 -3.85
C ASP A 26 -3.85 14.97 -2.96
N ALA A 27 -4.46 16.07 -3.39
CA ALA A 27 -4.42 17.33 -2.67
C ALA A 27 -4.94 17.16 -1.23
N ALA A 28 -4.13 17.59 -0.26
CA ALA A 28 -4.40 17.44 1.18
C ALA A 28 -4.70 15.99 1.62
N GLU A 29 -4.15 14.99 0.92
CA GLU A 29 -4.41 13.56 1.17
C GLU A 29 -5.89 13.19 1.08
N ALA A 30 -6.70 13.92 0.32
CA ALA A 30 -8.15 13.70 0.28
C ALA A 30 -8.52 12.29 -0.23
N ALA A 31 -7.84 11.79 -1.27
CA ALA A 31 -8.12 10.49 -1.86
C ALA A 31 -7.46 9.36 -1.05
N SER A 32 -6.16 9.47 -0.75
CA SER A 32 -5.46 8.43 0.01
C SER A 32 -5.99 8.32 1.44
N GLY A 33 -6.31 9.46 2.07
CA GLY A 33 -6.95 9.52 3.39
C GLY A 33 -8.35 8.90 3.39
N ALA A 34 -9.15 9.10 2.34
CA ALA A 34 -10.47 8.47 2.23
C ALA A 34 -10.38 6.94 2.13
N VAL A 35 -9.47 6.40 1.31
CA VAL A 35 -9.26 4.94 1.21
C VAL A 35 -8.70 4.38 2.52
N ARG A 36 -7.76 5.07 3.16
CA ARG A 36 -7.22 4.70 4.48
C ARG A 36 -8.33 4.62 5.53
N TYR A 37 -9.19 5.64 5.59
CA TYR A 37 -10.36 5.65 6.47
C TYR A 37 -11.30 4.47 6.22
N LEU A 38 -11.60 4.16 4.95
CA LEU A 38 -12.45 3.01 4.60
C LEU A 38 -11.82 1.68 5.01
N ALA A 39 -10.51 1.51 4.77
CA ALA A 39 -9.78 0.30 5.15
C ALA A 39 -9.83 0.06 6.67
N GLU A 40 -9.60 1.11 7.47
CA GLU A 40 -9.69 1.05 8.93
C GLU A 40 -11.12 0.72 9.39
N LYS A 41 -12.14 1.40 8.84
CA LYS A 41 -13.53 1.21 9.27
C LYS A 41 -14.12 -0.13 8.86
N LEU A 42 -13.67 -0.71 7.77
CA LEU A 42 -14.11 -2.02 7.29
C LEU A 42 -13.23 -3.16 7.82
N ALA A 43 -12.20 -2.86 8.62
CA ALA A 43 -11.20 -3.84 9.07
C ALA A 43 -10.64 -4.65 7.89
N ALA A 44 -10.22 -3.94 6.84
CA ALA A 44 -9.68 -4.55 5.64
C ALA A 44 -8.41 -5.35 5.96
N THR A 45 -8.31 -6.55 5.36
CA THR A 45 -7.13 -7.40 5.47
C THR A 45 -6.27 -7.25 4.22
N GLU A 46 -4.98 -7.04 4.42
CA GLU A 46 -4.00 -7.06 3.33
C GLU A 46 -3.92 -8.47 2.72
N PHE A 47 -4.04 -8.57 1.40
CA PHE A 47 -3.98 -9.84 0.67
C PHE A 47 -2.93 -9.86 -0.45
N ALA A 48 -2.43 -8.68 -0.85
CA ALA A 48 -1.39 -8.54 -1.85
C ALA A 48 -0.68 -7.19 -1.76
N VAL A 49 0.55 -7.14 -2.27
CA VAL A 49 1.37 -5.93 -2.41
C VAL A 49 1.99 -5.86 -3.80
N ILE A 50 2.17 -4.65 -4.34
CA ILE A 50 2.89 -4.41 -5.59
C ILE A 50 4.35 -4.09 -5.25
N GLU A 51 5.28 -4.84 -5.83
CA GLU A 51 6.72 -4.59 -5.68
C GLU A 51 7.07 -3.23 -6.32
N PRO A 52 7.62 -2.27 -5.57
CA PRO A 52 7.82 -0.91 -6.07
C PRO A 52 8.97 -0.74 -7.08
N GLU A 53 9.85 -1.73 -7.25
CA GLU A 53 11.10 -1.62 -8.04
C GLU A 53 10.90 -1.06 -9.45
N GLU A 54 9.84 -1.49 -10.14
CA GLU A 54 9.52 -1.04 -11.51
C GLU A 54 8.63 0.20 -11.56
N PHE A 55 8.08 0.66 -10.43
CA PHE A 55 7.03 1.70 -10.39
C PHE A 55 7.42 2.96 -9.62
N ILE A 56 8.46 2.89 -8.78
CA ILE A 56 8.84 3.99 -7.88
C ILE A 56 10.29 4.39 -8.13
N VAL A 57 10.50 5.69 -8.35
CA VAL A 57 11.84 6.28 -8.36
C VAL A 57 12.27 6.56 -6.92
N PHE A 58 13.07 5.65 -6.33
CA PHE A 58 13.48 5.72 -4.91
C PHE A 58 14.33 6.94 -4.53
N THR A 59 14.92 7.63 -5.52
CA THR A 59 15.65 8.88 -5.28
C THR A 59 14.70 10.07 -5.03
N ASP A 60 13.48 9.99 -5.55
CA ASP A 60 12.42 10.98 -5.36
C ASP A 60 11.55 10.62 -4.14
N ARG A 61 11.06 9.38 -4.07
CA ARG A 61 10.34 8.85 -2.90
C ARG A 61 11.22 7.93 -2.07
N ARG A 62 11.81 8.49 -1.01
CA ARG A 62 12.70 7.76 -0.12
C ARG A 62 11.89 6.96 0.90
N PRO A 63 12.08 5.63 0.98
CA PRO A 63 11.47 4.84 2.03
C PRO A 63 12.05 5.21 3.40
N VAL A 64 11.24 5.02 4.43
CA VAL A 64 11.67 5.22 5.82
C VAL A 64 12.23 3.90 6.33
N VAL A 65 13.33 3.95 7.08
CA VAL A 65 13.89 2.76 7.74
C VAL A 65 13.53 2.80 9.21
N ARG A 66 12.83 1.77 9.68
CA ARG A 66 12.54 1.57 11.10
C ARG A 66 13.35 0.39 11.65
N ILE A 67 13.68 0.43 12.93
CA ILE A 67 14.26 -0.72 13.64
C ILE A 67 13.11 -1.46 14.33
N ASP A 68 12.99 -2.76 14.06
CA ASP A 68 11.96 -3.60 14.68
C ASP A 68 12.33 -4.02 16.11
N GLU A 69 11.45 -4.78 16.76
CA GLU A 69 11.65 -5.25 18.14
C GLU A 69 12.85 -6.21 18.29
N ARG A 70 13.38 -6.74 17.19
CA ARG A 70 14.53 -7.65 17.14
C ARG A 70 15.83 -6.91 16.82
N GLY A 71 15.78 -5.59 16.60
CA GLY A 71 16.93 -4.79 16.21
C GLY A 71 17.23 -4.84 14.70
N GLU A 72 16.36 -5.45 13.90
CA GLU A 72 16.52 -5.55 12.45
C GLU A 72 15.99 -4.29 11.75
N ARG A 73 16.65 -3.89 10.66
CA ARG A 73 16.22 -2.75 9.84
C ARG A 73 15.11 -3.21 8.90
N VAL A 74 13.93 -2.61 9.05
CA VAL A 74 12.79 -2.85 8.18
C VAL A 74 12.52 -1.59 7.37
N VAL A 75 12.33 -1.78 6.07
CA VAL A 75 11.92 -0.73 5.14
C VAL A 75 10.41 -0.57 5.26
N GLU A 76 9.96 0.64 5.58
CA GLU A 76 8.55 1.01 5.67
C GLU A 76 8.22 1.98 4.52
N TRP A 77 7.21 1.62 3.73
CA TRP A 77 6.73 2.34 2.55
C TRP A 77 5.56 3.26 2.87
#